data_AF-A0A377TZU6-F1
#
_entry.id   AF-A0A377TZU6-F1
#
_cell.length_a   1.000
_cell.length_b   1.000
_cell.length_c   1.000
_cell.angle_alpha   90.00
_cell.angle_beta   90.00
_cell.angle_gamma   90.00
#
_symmetry.space_group_name_H-M   'P 1'
#
loop_
_entity.id
_entity.type
_entity.pdbx_description
1 polymer ?
#
loop_
_entity_poly.entity_id
_entity_poly.type
_entity_poly.pdbx_seq_one_letter_code
_entity_poly.pdbx_strand_id
1 'polypeptide(L)'
;MRLAKPYGGDVYGFHFPLIQGTEVAIAFHEGDPDRPYIAHALHDSRHVDPVTEKNSTRNVIRTPANNKLRMEDKRGEEHIKLSTEYGGKTQLNLGHNVDAIRKLRGEGFELRTDSWGGIRAGKGIFITADSQPEAQGKVLDMAAVHSLLTQAVSQMESLSQAASAAKAQLLQYEQQQALMEEKLLALKQAVLLMSAPEGIALASGSHLQAVASENIYMTAGQNVELGAKKILPLPLLKKYQSLPKLRA
;
A
#
# COMPACT_ATOMS: atom_id res chain seq x y z
N MET A 1 14.25 38.34 19.04
CA MET A 1 13.23 37.89 20.03
C MET A 1 12.98 36.40 19.86
N ARG A 2 12.79 35.63 20.93
CA ARG A 2 12.60 34.16 20.90
C ARG A 2 11.11 33.79 20.80
N LEU A 3 10.79 32.66 20.17
CA LEU A 3 9.45 32.08 20.09
C LEU A 3 9.29 30.95 21.12
N ALA A 4 8.27 31.03 21.97
CA ALA A 4 7.84 29.92 22.81
C ALA A 4 7.31 28.78 21.92
N LYS A 5 7.72 27.55 22.22
CA LYS A 5 7.37 26.36 21.44
C LYS A 5 6.65 25.34 22.34
N PRO A 6 5.69 24.57 21.79
CA PRO A 6 5.04 23.50 22.54
C PRO A 6 6.01 22.43 23.06
N TYR A 7 7.11 22.18 22.33
CA TYR A 7 8.14 21.22 22.69
C TYR A 7 9.48 21.60 22.04
N GLY A 8 10.60 21.37 22.72
CA GLY A 8 11.93 21.70 22.22
C GLY A 8 13.06 21.10 23.06
N GLY A 9 14.20 20.89 22.41
CA GLY A 9 15.49 20.48 22.97
C GLY A 9 16.63 20.84 21.99
N ASP A 10 17.82 20.27 22.17
CA ASP A 10 19.02 20.70 21.42
C ASP A 10 18.88 20.53 19.90
N VAL A 11 18.37 19.38 19.45
CA VAL A 11 18.24 19.02 18.02
C VAL A 11 16.84 18.54 17.63
N TYR A 12 15.83 18.78 18.48
CA TYR A 12 14.45 18.32 18.27
C TYR A 12 13.41 19.31 18.85
N GLY A 13 12.17 19.24 18.38
CA GLY A 13 11.07 20.07 18.88
C GLY A 13 9.95 20.35 17.87
N PHE A 14 9.09 21.31 18.18
CA PHE A 14 8.09 21.85 17.27
C PHE A 14 8.62 23.13 16.59
N HIS A 15 8.96 23.04 15.30
CA HIS A 15 9.61 24.12 14.55
C HIS A 15 8.74 24.59 13.38
N PHE A 16 7.74 25.42 13.68
CA PHE A 16 6.96 26.13 12.68
C PHE A 16 7.41 27.61 12.68
N PRO A 17 8.20 28.05 11.69
CA PRO A 17 8.65 29.44 11.64
C PRO A 17 7.47 30.37 11.38
N LEU A 18 7.46 31.51 12.06
CA LEU A 18 6.55 32.60 11.77
C LEU A 18 6.97 33.26 10.45
N ILE A 19 5.98 33.75 9.70
CA ILE A 19 6.21 34.40 8.41
C ILE A 19 6.04 35.90 8.63
N GLN A 20 6.70 36.71 7.80
CA GLN A 20 6.52 38.15 7.85
C GLN A 20 5.03 38.50 7.75
N GLY A 21 4.57 39.36 8.66
CA GLY A 21 3.16 39.74 8.76
C GLY A 21 2.32 38.86 9.70
N THR A 22 2.85 37.75 10.23
CA THR A 22 2.15 36.99 11.28
C THR A 22 2.01 37.84 12.54
N GLU A 23 0.77 38.07 12.97
CA GLU A 23 0.47 38.72 14.23
C GLU A 23 0.80 37.80 15.40
N VAL A 24 1.40 38.38 16.45
CA VAL A 24 1.92 37.63 17.58
C VAL A 24 1.63 38.33 18.89
N ALA A 25 1.35 37.53 19.92
CA ALA A 25 1.30 38.00 21.30
C ALA A 25 2.72 38.01 21.88
N ILE A 26 3.15 39.17 22.41
CA ILE A 26 4.43 39.32 23.11
C ILE A 26 4.20 39.20 24.61
N ALA A 27 5.00 38.34 25.24
CA ALA A 27 5.08 38.21 26.69
C ALA A 27 6.49 38.55 27.15
N PHE A 28 6.63 38.82 28.44
CA PHE A 28 7.86 39.30 29.05
C PHE A 28 8.25 38.36 30.18
N HIS A 29 9.51 37.94 30.22
CA HIS A 29 9.96 37.03 31.26
C HIS A 29 9.88 37.72 32.62
N GLU A 30 9.11 37.14 33.56
CA GLU A 30 8.86 37.75 34.88
C GLU A 30 8.28 39.18 34.82
N GLY A 31 7.66 39.55 33.69
CA GLY A 31 7.12 40.90 33.47
C GLY A 31 8.17 41.96 33.10
N ASP A 32 9.43 41.58 32.90
CA ASP A 32 10.53 42.49 32.52
C ASP A 32 10.44 42.93 31.04
N PRO A 33 10.12 44.20 30.73
CA PRO A 33 10.00 44.71 29.37
C PRO A 33 11.26 44.52 28.51
N ASP A 34 12.44 44.42 29.13
CA ASP A 34 13.71 44.23 28.43
C ASP A 34 13.95 42.76 28.03
N ARG A 35 13.09 41.83 28.46
CA ARG A 35 13.19 40.39 28.17
C ARG A 35 11.96 39.84 27.43
N PRO A 36 11.60 40.39 26.25
CA PRO A 36 10.44 39.94 25.50
C PRO A 36 10.64 38.58 24.82
N TYR A 37 9.54 37.87 24.66
CA TYR A 37 9.44 36.68 23.82
C TYR A 37 8.05 36.59 23.17
N ILE A 38 7.97 35.90 22.03
CA ILE A 38 6.70 35.61 21.37
C ILE A 38 6.06 34.45 22.11
N ALA A 39 4.86 34.66 22.65
CA ALA A 39 4.10 33.63 23.36
C ALA A 39 3.22 32.81 22.41
N HIS A 40 2.52 33.46 21.49
CA HIS A 40 1.56 32.83 20.58
C HIS A 40 1.50 33.55 19.23
N ALA A 41 1.14 32.83 18.17
CA ALA A 41 0.64 33.41 16.94
C ALA A 41 -0.87 33.64 17.07
N LEU A 42 -1.36 34.75 16.52
CA LEU A 42 -2.77 35.12 16.57
C LEU A 42 -3.40 35.02 15.18
N HIS A 43 -4.71 34.83 15.16
CA HIS A 43 -5.55 34.95 13.97
C HIS A 43 -6.50 36.13 14.16
N ASP A 44 -6.89 36.77 13.06
CA ASP A 44 -7.82 37.90 13.06
C ASP A 44 -8.81 37.77 11.90
N SER A 45 -9.63 38.82 11.67
CA SER A 45 -10.61 38.82 10.58
C SER A 45 -9.97 38.84 9.18
N ARG A 46 -8.68 39.20 9.06
CA ARG A 46 -7.92 39.22 7.81
C ARG A 46 -7.15 37.90 7.60
N HIS A 47 -6.81 37.20 8.68
CA HIS A 47 -6.07 35.95 8.73
C HIS A 47 -6.90 34.88 9.45
N VAL A 48 -8.03 34.50 8.84
CA VAL A 48 -9.02 33.60 9.45
C VAL A 48 -8.45 32.18 9.64
N ASP A 49 -8.83 31.55 10.75
CA ASP A 49 -8.49 30.15 11.03
C ASP A 49 -9.11 29.20 9.97
N PRO A 50 -8.35 28.23 9.45
CA PRO A 50 -8.89 27.16 8.61
C PRO A 50 -10.02 26.33 9.26
N VAL A 51 -10.08 26.30 10.58
CA VAL A 51 -11.13 25.64 11.37
C VAL A 51 -12.06 26.70 11.94
N THR A 52 -13.33 26.60 11.56
CA THR A 52 -14.39 27.54 11.95
C THR A 52 -15.59 26.76 12.45
N GLU A 53 -16.64 27.46 12.90
CA GLU A 53 -17.91 26.83 13.29
C GLU A 53 -18.52 25.97 12.18
N LYS A 54 -18.25 26.27 10.90
CA LYS A 54 -18.71 25.48 9.74
C LYS A 54 -18.00 24.13 9.59
N ASN A 55 -16.95 23.88 10.37
CA ASN A 55 -16.12 22.66 10.35
C ASN A 55 -15.45 22.41 11.70
N SER A 56 -16.21 22.59 12.79
CA SER A 56 -15.70 22.53 14.16
C SER A 56 -15.16 21.16 14.58
N THR A 57 -15.45 20.10 13.83
CA THR A 57 -14.94 18.74 14.04
C THR A 57 -13.59 18.47 13.34
N ARG A 58 -13.03 19.46 12.63
CA ARG A 58 -11.75 19.31 11.92
C ARG A 58 -10.59 19.85 12.73
N ASN A 59 -9.51 19.09 12.74
CA ASN A 59 -8.20 19.49 13.21
C ASN A 59 -7.25 19.58 12.01
N VAL A 60 -6.48 20.65 11.89
CA VAL A 60 -5.60 20.87 10.73
C VAL A 60 -4.26 21.47 11.14
N ILE A 61 -3.18 20.80 10.78
CA ILE A 61 -1.84 21.39 10.69
C ILE A 61 -1.59 21.72 9.22
N ARG A 62 -1.48 23.01 8.88
CA ARG A 62 -1.34 23.48 7.50
C ARG A 62 -0.19 24.47 7.37
N THR A 63 0.67 24.22 6.39
CA THR A 63 1.73 25.16 5.97
C THR A 63 1.21 26.11 4.87
N PRO A 64 1.89 27.24 4.61
CA PRO A 64 1.49 28.19 3.56
C PRO A 64 1.44 27.57 2.16
N ALA A 65 2.38 26.66 1.86
CA ALA A 65 2.40 25.89 0.61
C ALA A 65 1.30 24.81 0.54
N ASN A 66 0.34 24.83 1.47
CA ASN A 66 -0.79 23.91 1.55
C ASN A 66 -0.38 22.44 1.79
N ASN A 67 0.83 22.19 2.34
CA ASN A 67 1.11 20.91 2.98
C ASN A 67 0.24 20.79 4.23
N LYS A 68 -0.48 19.68 4.36
CA LYS A 68 -1.53 19.51 5.37
C LYS A 68 -1.46 18.13 6.02
N LEU A 69 -1.60 18.12 7.33
CA LEU A 69 -2.12 16.99 8.10
C LEU A 69 -3.50 17.41 8.63
N ARG A 70 -4.55 16.75 8.20
CA ARG A 70 -5.94 17.00 8.62
C ARG A 70 -6.51 15.75 9.27
N MET A 71 -7.22 15.92 10.37
CA MET A 71 -8.00 14.89 11.05
C MET A 71 -9.44 15.40 11.18
N GLU A 72 -10.42 14.59 10.78
CA GLU A 72 -11.85 14.85 10.93
C GLU A 72 -12.42 13.94 12.01
N ASP A 73 -13.07 14.53 13.02
CA ASP A 73 -13.64 13.83 14.16
C ASP A 73 -15.17 13.72 14.10
N LYS A 74 -15.78 14.10 12.98
CA LYS A 74 -17.23 13.90 12.78
C LYS A 74 -17.53 12.41 12.86
N ARG A 75 -18.36 12.03 13.83
CA ARG A 75 -18.66 10.62 14.14
C ARG A 75 -19.26 9.88 12.95
N GLY A 76 -18.68 8.73 12.61
CA GLY A 76 -19.05 7.93 11.45
C GLY A 76 -18.49 8.42 10.11
N GLU A 77 -17.79 9.56 10.10
CA GLU A 77 -17.15 10.16 8.93
C GLU A 77 -15.67 10.53 9.22
N GLU A 78 -15.06 9.82 10.17
CA GLU A 78 -13.70 10.08 10.59
C GLU A 78 -12.72 9.82 9.44
N HIS A 79 -11.75 10.73 9.29
CA HIS A 79 -10.68 10.53 8.32
C HIS A 79 -9.41 11.30 8.67
N ILE A 80 -8.28 10.78 8.19
CA ILE A 80 -6.98 11.45 8.23
C ILE A 80 -6.51 11.72 6.80
N LYS A 81 -5.99 12.92 6.57
CA LYS A 81 -5.41 13.33 5.29
C LYS A 81 -4.03 13.93 5.49
N LEU A 82 -3.03 13.31 4.89
CA LEU A 82 -1.69 13.87 4.71
C LEU A 82 -1.52 14.25 3.23
N SER A 83 -1.24 15.52 2.95
CA SER A 83 -1.26 16.06 1.59
C SER A 83 -0.14 17.07 1.36
N THR A 84 0.43 17.05 0.17
CA THR A 84 1.16 18.17 -0.44
C THR A 84 0.52 18.52 -1.79
N GLU A 85 0.74 19.71 -2.33
CA GLU A 85 0.29 20.07 -3.68
C GLU A 85 1.21 19.52 -4.78
N TYR A 86 2.47 19.23 -4.44
CA TYR A 86 3.45 18.72 -5.42
C TYR A 86 3.03 17.36 -5.99
N GLY A 87 3.31 17.17 -7.29
CA GLY A 87 2.91 15.96 -8.02
C GLY A 87 1.40 15.80 -8.15
N GLY A 88 0.69 16.90 -8.42
CA GLY A 88 -0.74 16.91 -8.71
C GLY A 88 -1.63 16.62 -7.49
N LYS A 89 -1.16 16.91 -6.27
CA LYS A 89 -1.70 16.48 -4.97
C LYS A 89 -1.30 15.06 -4.56
N THR A 90 -0.05 14.89 -4.15
CA THR A 90 0.41 13.65 -3.52
C THR A 90 -0.18 13.50 -2.12
N GLN A 91 -0.92 12.42 -1.87
CA GLN A 91 -1.75 12.25 -0.68
C GLN A 91 -1.76 10.82 -0.14
N LEU A 92 -1.83 10.74 1.19
CA LEU A 92 -2.33 9.58 1.94
C LEU A 92 -3.65 10.00 2.60
N ASN A 93 -4.75 9.34 2.23
CA ASN A 93 -6.08 9.55 2.81
C ASN A 93 -6.53 8.25 3.49
N LEU A 94 -7.02 8.32 4.73
CA LEU A 94 -7.43 7.17 5.56
C LEU A 94 -8.84 7.40 6.12
N GLY A 95 -9.75 6.42 6.04
CA GLY A 95 -11.10 6.47 6.58
C GLY A 95 -12.15 6.94 5.57
N HIS A 96 -13.05 7.83 5.98
CA HIS A 96 -14.12 8.42 5.16
C HIS A 96 -13.57 9.54 4.25
N ASN A 97 -12.99 9.17 3.11
CA ASN A 97 -12.24 10.09 2.27
C ASN A 97 -13.18 10.99 1.45
N VAL A 98 -13.13 12.30 1.70
CA VAL A 98 -13.99 13.29 1.03
C VAL A 98 -13.25 14.13 -0.01
N ASP A 99 -13.99 14.63 -1.00
CA ASP A 99 -13.52 15.59 -1.99
C ASP A 99 -13.43 17.03 -1.42
N ALA A 100 -13.24 18.02 -2.31
CA ALA A 100 -13.11 19.42 -1.93
C ALA A 100 -14.40 20.03 -1.34
N ILE A 101 -15.57 19.54 -1.76
CA ILE A 101 -16.88 19.97 -1.27
C ILE A 101 -17.41 19.11 -0.12
N ARG A 102 -16.55 18.23 0.43
CA ARG A 102 -16.83 17.31 1.54
C ARG A 102 -17.80 16.18 1.19
N LYS A 103 -17.98 15.87 -0.10
CA LYS A 103 -18.71 14.69 -0.53
C LYS A 103 -17.79 13.46 -0.43
N LEU A 104 -18.31 12.35 0.08
CA LEU A 104 -17.61 11.07 0.08
C LEU A 104 -17.15 10.71 -1.34
N ARG A 105 -15.87 10.37 -1.47
CA ARG A 105 -15.27 9.90 -2.73
C ARG A 105 -14.63 8.51 -2.62
N GLY A 106 -14.56 7.94 -1.42
CA GLY A 106 -14.09 6.59 -1.17
C GLY A 106 -13.87 6.31 0.31
N GLU A 107 -13.83 5.03 0.67
CA GLU A 107 -13.63 4.56 2.04
C GLU A 107 -12.39 3.66 2.12
N GLY A 108 -11.78 3.56 3.30
CA GLY A 108 -10.53 2.82 3.49
C GLY A 108 -9.31 3.73 3.31
N PHE A 109 -8.25 3.23 2.66
CA PHE A 109 -7.04 4.02 2.43
C PHE A 109 -6.82 4.31 0.93
N GLU A 110 -6.26 5.47 0.64
CA GLU A 110 -5.80 5.85 -0.68
C GLU A 110 -4.40 6.46 -0.59
N LEU A 111 -3.46 5.88 -1.33
CA LEU A 111 -2.18 6.50 -1.64
C LEU A 111 -2.20 6.93 -3.11
N ARG A 112 -2.16 8.25 -3.37
CA ARG A 112 -2.26 8.81 -4.74
C ARG A 112 -1.20 9.87 -5.03
N THR A 113 -0.80 9.95 -6.30
CA THR A 113 0.04 11.02 -6.87
C THR A 113 -0.16 11.03 -8.40
N ASP A 114 0.04 12.19 -9.02
CA ASP A 114 0.11 12.32 -10.49
C ASP A 114 1.55 12.12 -11.00
N SER A 115 2.50 11.92 -10.09
CA SER A 115 3.91 11.62 -10.38
C SER A 115 4.20 10.12 -10.19
N TRP A 116 5.47 9.75 -10.01
CA TRP A 116 5.84 8.35 -9.75
C TRP A 116 5.47 7.92 -8.33
N GLY A 117 4.93 6.70 -8.22
CA GLY A 117 4.78 5.98 -6.96
C GLY A 117 5.82 4.86 -6.86
N GLY A 118 6.35 4.63 -5.66
CA GLY A 118 7.23 3.51 -5.39
C GLY A 118 6.93 2.90 -4.03
N ILE A 119 6.70 1.58 -3.99
CA ILE A 119 6.59 0.80 -2.76
C ILE A 119 7.82 -0.10 -2.71
N ARG A 120 8.66 0.10 -1.70
CA ARG A 120 9.92 -0.65 -1.53
C ARG A 120 10.04 -1.16 -0.11
N ALA A 121 10.14 -2.48 0.03
CA ALA A 121 10.42 -3.13 1.30
C ALA A 121 11.49 -4.20 1.09
N GLY A 122 12.69 -3.99 1.65
CA GLY A 122 13.84 -4.87 1.45
C GLY A 122 13.69 -6.28 2.04
N LYS A 123 12.68 -6.49 2.89
CA LYS A 123 12.31 -7.80 3.46
C LYS A 123 11.11 -8.44 2.75
N GLY A 124 10.63 -7.85 1.66
CA GLY A 124 9.46 -8.32 0.91
C GLY A 124 8.20 -7.48 1.13
N ILE A 125 7.20 -7.70 0.27
CA ILE A 125 5.91 -7.00 0.26
C ILE A 125 4.79 -8.05 0.27
N PHE A 126 3.81 -7.88 1.16
CA PHE A 126 2.57 -8.64 1.17
C PHE A 126 1.39 -7.73 0.84
N ILE A 127 0.65 -8.06 -0.22
CA ILE A 127 -0.56 -7.33 -0.64
C ILE A 127 -1.72 -8.32 -0.59
N THR A 128 -2.70 -8.06 0.27
CA THR A 128 -3.81 -8.99 0.48
C THR A 128 -5.16 -8.29 0.54
N ALA A 129 -6.19 -8.98 0.05
CA ALA A 129 -7.61 -8.66 0.29
C ALA A 129 -8.26 -9.59 1.34
N ASP A 130 -7.46 -10.41 2.03
CA ASP A 130 -7.88 -11.20 3.17
C ASP A 130 -8.25 -10.28 4.34
N SER A 131 -9.44 -10.47 4.92
CA SER A 131 -9.94 -9.62 5.99
C SER A 131 -9.16 -9.86 7.29
N GLN A 132 -8.75 -8.78 7.95
CA GLN A 132 -8.23 -8.77 9.31
C GLN A 132 -8.97 -7.70 10.13
N PRO A 133 -10.16 -8.02 10.67
CA PRO A 133 -10.98 -7.06 11.39
C PRO A 133 -10.22 -6.43 12.55
N GLU A 134 -10.35 -5.11 12.70
CA GLU A 134 -9.76 -4.34 13.79
C GLU A 134 -8.24 -4.54 13.96
N ALA A 135 -7.54 -4.94 12.89
CA ALA A 135 -6.12 -5.30 12.91
C ALA A 135 -5.78 -6.37 13.99
N GLN A 136 -6.74 -7.24 14.32
CA GLN A 136 -6.55 -8.34 15.27
C GLN A 136 -5.73 -9.45 14.61
N GLY A 137 -4.40 -9.41 14.82
CA GLY A 137 -3.46 -10.37 14.27
C GLY A 137 -2.09 -9.77 14.03
N LYS A 138 -1.25 -10.48 13.27
CA LYS A 138 0.06 -9.95 12.84
C LYS A 138 -0.10 -9.19 11.53
N VAL A 139 0.75 -8.19 11.31
CA VAL A 139 0.85 -7.47 10.01
C VAL A 139 1.09 -8.44 8.83
N LEU A 140 1.79 -9.55 9.09
CA LEU A 140 2.05 -10.63 8.14
C LEU A 140 1.29 -11.91 8.53
N ASP A 141 0.04 -11.79 8.98
CA ASP A 141 -0.83 -12.95 9.10
C ASP A 141 -1.16 -13.48 7.69
N MET A 142 -0.75 -14.71 7.43
CA MET A 142 -0.79 -15.34 6.12
C MET A 142 -1.52 -16.68 6.17
N ALA A 143 -2.34 -16.94 7.20
CA ALA A 143 -3.00 -18.24 7.38
C ALA A 143 -3.83 -18.65 6.14
N ALA A 144 -4.61 -17.72 5.58
CA ALA A 144 -5.41 -17.95 4.38
C ALA A 144 -4.54 -18.29 3.15
N VAL A 145 -3.50 -17.49 2.91
CA VAL A 145 -2.58 -17.69 1.78
C VAL A 145 -1.77 -18.96 1.91
N HIS A 146 -1.35 -19.30 3.13
CA HIS A 146 -0.65 -20.55 3.42
C HIS A 146 -1.53 -21.75 3.06
N SER A 147 -2.81 -21.75 3.45
CA SER A 147 -3.76 -22.80 3.06
C SER A 147 -3.86 -22.94 1.54
N LEU A 148 -4.01 -21.82 0.82
CA LEU A 148 -4.11 -21.80 -0.64
C LEU A 148 -2.84 -22.32 -1.33
N LEU A 149 -1.66 -21.89 -0.87
CA LEU A 149 -0.39 -22.35 -1.44
C LEU A 149 -0.14 -23.84 -1.14
N THR A 150 -0.46 -24.31 0.06
CA THR A 150 -0.37 -25.74 0.42
C THR A 150 -1.31 -26.59 -0.43
N GLN A 151 -2.54 -26.12 -0.66
CA GLN A 151 -3.47 -26.80 -1.57
C GLN A 151 -2.92 -26.84 -3.01
N ALA A 152 -2.32 -25.75 -3.49
CA ALA A 152 -1.74 -25.70 -4.82
C ALA A 152 -0.55 -26.66 -4.99
N VAL A 153 0.31 -26.80 -3.96
CA VAL A 153 1.41 -27.77 -3.94
C VAL A 153 0.87 -29.21 -3.97
N SER A 154 -0.14 -29.51 -3.16
CA SER A 154 -0.77 -30.84 -3.13
C SER A 154 -1.44 -31.21 -4.46
N GLN A 155 -2.06 -30.24 -5.14
CA GLN A 155 -2.60 -30.43 -6.49
C GLN A 155 -1.49 -30.74 -7.52
N MET A 156 -0.38 -30.01 -7.47
CA MET A 156 0.77 -30.27 -8.34
C MET A 156 1.40 -31.64 -8.08
N GLU A 157 1.49 -32.08 -6.82
CA GLU A 157 1.96 -33.42 -6.47
C GLU A 157 1.08 -34.50 -7.10
N SER A 158 -0.25 -34.41 -6.92
CA SER A 158 -1.22 -35.34 -7.51
C SER A 158 -1.13 -35.38 -9.05
N LEU A 159 -1.02 -34.21 -9.69
CA LEU A 159 -0.82 -34.10 -11.13
C LEU A 159 0.51 -34.71 -11.58
N SER A 160 1.58 -34.56 -10.80
CA SER A 160 2.88 -35.19 -11.07
C SER A 160 2.79 -36.71 -11.02
N GLN A 161 2.08 -37.26 -10.03
CA GLN A 161 1.83 -38.71 -9.92
C GLN A 161 1.02 -39.23 -11.12
N ALA A 162 -0.03 -38.52 -11.53
CA ALA A 162 -0.82 -38.86 -12.71
C ALA A 162 0.01 -38.78 -14.01
N ALA A 163 0.86 -37.75 -14.14
CA ALA A 163 1.78 -37.60 -15.26
C ALA A 163 2.78 -38.76 -15.31
N SER A 164 3.31 -39.20 -14.16
CA SER A 164 4.16 -40.39 -14.04
C SER A 164 3.50 -41.63 -14.61
N ALA A 165 2.25 -41.90 -14.18
CA ALA A 165 1.46 -43.04 -14.64
C ALA A 165 1.20 -42.96 -16.16
N ALA A 166 1.00 -41.75 -16.69
CA ALA A 166 0.85 -41.49 -18.12
C ALA A 166 2.18 -41.47 -18.90
N LYS A 167 3.33 -41.75 -18.25
CA LYS A 167 4.69 -41.62 -18.82
C LYS A 167 4.98 -40.23 -19.39
N ALA A 168 4.29 -39.21 -18.89
CA ALA A 168 4.58 -37.81 -19.16
C ALA A 168 5.68 -37.31 -18.22
N GLN A 169 6.20 -36.11 -18.51
CA GLN A 169 7.24 -35.50 -17.69
C GLN A 169 6.69 -35.14 -16.30
N LEU A 170 7.43 -35.53 -15.25
CA LEU A 170 7.11 -35.18 -13.87
C LEU A 170 7.20 -33.67 -13.64
N LEU A 171 6.28 -33.15 -12.83
CA LEU A 171 6.31 -31.77 -12.36
C LEU A 171 7.31 -31.65 -11.21
N GLN A 172 8.00 -30.50 -11.13
CA GLN A 172 8.97 -30.17 -10.08
C GLN A 172 8.25 -29.50 -8.89
N TYR A 173 7.30 -30.20 -8.27
CA TYR A 173 6.46 -29.64 -7.20
C TYR A 173 7.28 -29.41 -5.90
N GLU A 174 8.38 -30.14 -5.70
CA GLU A 174 9.27 -29.96 -4.54
C GLU A 174 9.95 -28.57 -4.56
N GLN A 175 10.29 -28.04 -5.74
CA GLN A 175 10.84 -26.68 -5.87
C GLN A 175 9.79 -25.61 -5.55
N GLN A 176 8.52 -25.86 -5.92
CA GLN A 176 7.43 -24.97 -5.56
C GLN A 176 7.17 -24.98 -4.05
N GLN A 177 7.25 -26.15 -3.41
CA GLN A 177 7.14 -26.27 -1.96
C GLN A 177 8.27 -25.51 -1.26
N ALA A 178 9.53 -25.70 -1.70
CA ALA A 178 10.67 -24.96 -1.15
C ALA A 178 10.51 -23.44 -1.35
N LEU A 179 10.05 -22.98 -2.52
CA LEU A 179 9.74 -21.57 -2.76
C LEU A 179 8.72 -21.04 -1.74
N MET A 180 7.64 -21.78 -1.48
CA MET A 180 6.63 -21.43 -0.48
C MET A 180 7.23 -21.32 0.91
N GLU A 181 7.85 -22.40 1.40
CA GLU A 181 8.27 -22.52 2.80
C GLU A 181 9.50 -21.69 3.15
N GLU A 182 10.46 -21.57 2.23
CA GLU A 182 11.74 -20.90 2.49
C GLU A 182 11.72 -19.42 2.13
N LYS A 183 10.82 -18.99 1.23
CA LYS A 183 10.82 -17.62 0.69
C LYS A 183 9.49 -16.90 0.89
N LEU A 184 8.36 -17.46 0.46
CA LEU A 184 7.07 -16.76 0.43
C LEU A 184 6.46 -16.57 1.83
N LEU A 185 6.37 -17.63 2.62
CA LEU A 185 5.72 -17.58 3.93
C LEU A 185 6.49 -16.69 4.90
N ALA A 186 5.75 -15.83 5.61
CA ALA A 186 6.27 -14.80 6.50
C ALA A 186 7.28 -13.83 5.84
N LEU A 187 7.35 -13.79 4.50
CA LEU A 187 8.35 -13.03 3.74
C LEU A 187 9.78 -13.32 4.24
N LYS A 188 10.16 -14.60 4.37
CA LYS A 188 11.51 -15.01 4.80
C LYS A 188 12.62 -14.47 3.88
N GLN A 189 12.29 -14.11 2.64
CA GLN A 189 13.17 -13.47 1.67
C GLN A 189 12.50 -12.25 1.03
N ALA A 190 13.26 -11.47 0.25
CA ALA A 190 12.75 -10.30 -0.48
C ALA A 190 11.82 -10.69 -1.64
N VAL A 191 10.58 -11.06 -1.31
CA VAL A 191 9.54 -11.53 -2.24
C VAL A 191 8.35 -10.60 -2.27
N LEU A 192 7.57 -10.64 -3.35
CA LEU A 192 6.24 -10.06 -3.43
C LEU A 192 5.22 -11.19 -3.39
N LEU A 193 4.34 -11.17 -2.39
CA LEU A 193 3.22 -12.11 -2.27
C LEU A 193 1.90 -11.34 -2.39
N MET A 194 1.04 -11.79 -3.28
CA MET A 194 -0.29 -11.22 -3.49
C MET A 194 -1.36 -12.29 -3.27
N SER A 195 -2.41 -11.97 -2.52
CA SER A 195 -3.55 -12.87 -2.29
C SER A 195 -4.89 -12.13 -2.28
N ALA A 196 -5.94 -12.81 -2.68
CA ALA A 196 -7.30 -12.35 -2.54
C ALA A 196 -8.26 -13.55 -2.54
N PRO A 197 -9.20 -13.65 -1.59
CA PRO A 197 -10.11 -14.79 -1.49
C PRO A 197 -11.11 -14.86 -2.66
N GLU A 198 -11.52 -13.71 -3.19
CA GLU A 198 -12.53 -13.61 -4.26
C GLU A 198 -11.90 -13.38 -5.66
N GLY A 199 -10.59 -13.65 -5.81
CA GLY A 199 -9.88 -13.62 -7.08
C GLY A 199 -8.97 -12.41 -7.30
N ILE A 200 -8.08 -12.55 -8.29
CA ILE A 200 -7.10 -11.53 -8.70
C ILE A 200 -7.21 -11.35 -10.21
N ALA A 201 -7.29 -10.11 -10.68
CA ALA A 201 -7.27 -9.77 -12.10
C ALA A 201 -6.03 -8.92 -12.44
N LEU A 202 -5.33 -9.28 -13.51
CA LEU A 202 -4.24 -8.50 -14.10
C LEU A 202 -4.66 -8.09 -15.51
N ALA A 203 -4.76 -6.79 -15.76
CA ALA A 203 -5.22 -6.24 -17.04
C ALA A 203 -4.27 -5.14 -17.55
N SER A 204 -4.15 -5.03 -18.87
CA SER A 204 -3.33 -4.01 -19.54
C SER A 204 -3.97 -3.60 -20.85
N GLY A 205 -3.93 -2.30 -21.17
CA GLY A 205 -4.38 -1.76 -22.47
C GLY A 205 -3.39 -1.98 -23.62
N SER A 206 -2.21 -2.54 -23.34
CA SER A 206 -1.14 -2.75 -24.33
C SER A 206 -0.51 -4.13 -24.20
N HIS A 207 0.43 -4.32 -23.27
CA HIS A 207 1.15 -5.58 -23.09
C HIS A 207 1.08 -6.05 -21.64
N LEU A 208 1.06 -7.38 -21.44
CA LEU A 208 1.25 -8.03 -20.14
C LEU A 208 2.44 -8.98 -20.29
N GLN A 209 3.43 -8.88 -19.39
CA GLN A 209 4.64 -9.69 -19.44
C GLN A 209 4.89 -10.35 -18.07
N ALA A 210 5.05 -11.66 -18.07
CA ALA A 210 5.51 -12.43 -16.91
C ALA A 210 6.84 -13.12 -17.29
N VAL A 211 7.89 -12.87 -16.50
CA VAL A 211 9.23 -13.41 -16.75
C VAL A 211 9.79 -13.93 -15.43
N ALA A 212 10.37 -15.14 -15.48
CA ALA A 212 11.19 -15.68 -14.40
C ALA A 212 12.50 -16.22 -15.02
N SER A 213 13.63 -16.07 -14.33
CA SER A 213 14.90 -16.68 -14.75
C SER A 213 14.94 -18.19 -14.50
N GLU A 214 14.13 -18.67 -13.55
CA GLU A 214 13.93 -20.09 -13.26
C GLU A 214 12.58 -20.55 -13.83
N ASN A 215 11.58 -20.75 -12.97
CA ASN A 215 10.30 -21.35 -13.35
C ASN A 215 9.15 -20.35 -13.23
N ILE A 216 8.13 -20.52 -14.09
CA ILE A 216 6.80 -19.94 -13.91
C ILE A 216 5.86 -21.08 -13.52
N TYR A 217 5.22 -20.95 -12.36
CA TYR A 217 4.22 -21.90 -11.87
C TYR A 217 2.82 -21.33 -12.10
N MET A 218 1.93 -22.11 -12.71
CA MET A 218 0.51 -21.79 -12.89
C MET A 218 -0.32 -22.99 -12.44
N THR A 219 -0.99 -22.87 -11.30
CA THR A 219 -1.87 -23.90 -10.74
C THR A 219 -3.29 -23.36 -10.70
N ALA A 220 -4.25 -24.17 -11.14
CA ALA A 220 -5.68 -23.93 -10.94
C ALA A 220 -6.33 -25.20 -10.39
N GLY A 221 -7.23 -25.04 -9.42
CA GLY A 221 -8.00 -26.18 -8.89
C GLY A 221 -9.04 -26.73 -9.86
N GLN A 222 -9.34 -26.00 -10.93
CA GLN A 222 -10.26 -26.41 -12.00
C GLN A 222 -9.56 -26.25 -13.36
N ASN A 223 -9.94 -25.25 -14.15
CA ASN A 223 -9.46 -25.07 -15.51
C ASN A 223 -8.40 -23.97 -15.61
N VAL A 224 -7.45 -24.16 -16.54
CA VAL A 224 -6.60 -23.08 -17.06
C VAL A 224 -7.02 -22.82 -18.50
N GLU A 225 -7.60 -21.64 -18.76
CA GLU A 225 -8.05 -21.23 -20.09
C GLU A 225 -7.11 -20.16 -20.67
N LEU A 226 -6.50 -20.45 -21.82
CA LEU A 226 -5.61 -19.54 -22.53
C LEU A 226 -6.17 -19.29 -23.94
N GLY A 227 -6.39 -18.02 -24.28
CA GLY A 227 -6.97 -17.63 -25.56
C GLY A 227 -6.15 -16.53 -26.25
N ALA A 228 -6.03 -16.62 -27.57
CA ALA A 228 -5.41 -15.58 -28.40
C ALA A 228 -6.22 -15.38 -29.68
N LYS A 229 -6.45 -14.12 -30.08
CA LYS A 229 -7.18 -13.81 -31.33
C LYS A 229 -6.40 -14.14 -32.61
N LYS A 230 -5.07 -14.17 -32.52
CA LYS A 230 -4.19 -14.38 -33.69
C LYS A 230 -3.39 -15.68 -33.57
N ILE A 231 -2.50 -15.76 -32.58
CA ILE A 231 -1.60 -16.90 -32.42
C ILE A 231 -1.26 -17.08 -30.93
N LEU A 232 -1.14 -18.33 -30.49
CA LEU A 232 -0.62 -18.71 -29.18
C LEU A 232 0.62 -19.61 -29.36
N PRO A 233 1.82 -19.04 -29.56
CA PRO A 233 3.03 -19.82 -29.74
C PRO A 233 3.60 -20.26 -28.39
N LEU A 234 3.95 -21.55 -28.27
CA LEU A 234 4.62 -22.13 -27.09
C LEU A 234 5.98 -22.75 -27.52
N PRO A 235 7.00 -21.93 -27.82
CA PRO A 235 8.31 -22.44 -28.23
C PRO A 235 9.05 -23.06 -27.04
N LEU A 236 9.62 -24.25 -27.24
CA LEU A 236 10.39 -24.99 -26.24
C LEU A 236 11.71 -25.46 -26.85
N LEU A 237 12.83 -25.26 -26.14
CA LEU A 237 14.17 -25.58 -26.63
C LEU A 237 14.57 -27.05 -26.48
N LYS A 238 13.92 -27.82 -25.59
CA LYS A 238 14.14 -29.27 -25.44
C LYS A 238 12.88 -30.04 -25.85
N LYS A 239 13.06 -31.00 -26.77
CA LYS A 239 12.03 -31.86 -27.37
C LYS A 239 11.18 -32.57 -26.30
N TYR A 240 9.86 -32.48 -26.42
CA TYR A 240 8.94 -33.53 -25.94
C TYR A 240 9.41 -34.86 -26.54
N GLN A 241 9.76 -35.85 -25.72
CA GLN A 241 9.77 -37.23 -26.19
C GLN A 241 8.34 -37.57 -26.60
N SER A 242 8.19 -37.94 -27.86
CA SER A 242 6.92 -38.20 -28.54
C SER A 242 6.00 -39.12 -27.74
N LEU A 243 4.75 -38.70 -27.54
CA LEU A 243 3.64 -39.62 -27.34
C LEU A 243 3.68 -40.69 -28.45
N PRO A 244 3.62 -41.99 -28.14
CA PRO A 244 3.55 -43.01 -29.18
C PRO A 244 2.27 -42.78 -30.00
N LYS A 245 2.44 -42.61 -31.32
CA LYS A 245 1.32 -42.61 -32.26
C LYS A 245 0.55 -43.93 -32.07
N LEU A 246 -0.68 -43.85 -31.60
CA LEU A 246 -1.65 -44.91 -31.81
C LEU A 246 -1.89 -45.02 -33.33
N ARG A 247 -1.21 -46.00 -33.95
CA ARG A 247 -1.70 -46.74 -35.12
C ARG A 247 -2.44 -47.95 -34.53
N ALA A 248 -3.63 -48.36 -34.94
CA ALA A 248 -4.48 -48.03 -36.08
C ALA A 248 -5.95 -47.95 -35.61
#